data_AF-A0A135VQ66-F1
#
_entry.id   AF-A0A135VQ66-F1
#
_cell.length_a   1.000
_cell.length_b   1.000
_cell.length_c   1.000
_cell.angle_alpha   90.00
_cell.angle_beta   90.00
_cell.angle_gamma   90.00
#
_symmetry.space_group_name_H-M   'P 1'
#
loop_
_entity.id
_entity.type
_entity.pdbx_description
1 polymer ?
#
loop_
_entity_poly.entity_id
_entity_poly.type
_entity_poly.pdbx_seq_one_letter_code
_entity_poly.pdbx_strand_id
1 'polypeptide(L)'
;MSASGASKEKQIKRRTWMMPQEVEVWYVLPAIRRELAKVMKTKVVSRKNEEGETVEHKITQKEIARMLGVTEPAITQYLLKKKGQRSRGDQVALPAPILKEIDKSADIMIAEYEKARINEEEDIFVSMTREINRIIRFMRDEGVMCDIHREFCAHADDSCDACNTR
;
A
#
# COMPACT_ATOMS: atom_id res chain seq x y z
N MET A 1 13.74 29.79 32.73
CA MET A 1 12.55 29.00 33.07
C MET A 1 11.87 28.62 31.77
N SER A 2 12.00 27.36 31.39
CA SER A 2 11.56 26.80 30.10
C SER A 2 10.07 26.52 30.12
N ALA A 3 9.35 26.95 29.08
CA ALA A 3 8.01 26.44 28.79
C ALA A 3 8.04 25.77 27.42
N SER A 4 8.24 24.45 27.42
CA SER A 4 8.14 23.59 26.25
C SER A 4 6.67 23.44 25.86
N GLY A 5 6.25 24.09 24.77
CA GLY A 5 4.97 23.83 24.14
C GLY A 5 4.97 22.47 23.44
N ALA A 6 4.58 21.42 24.14
CA ALA A 6 4.30 20.13 23.52
C ALA A 6 3.09 20.28 22.59
N SER A 7 3.30 20.07 21.28
CA SER A 7 2.21 20.07 20.32
C SER A 7 1.27 18.92 20.67
N LYS A 8 0.01 19.23 21.00
CA LYS A 8 -1.03 18.23 21.20
C LYS A 8 -1.22 17.46 19.89
N GLU A 9 -0.66 16.25 19.81
CA GLU A 9 -1.05 15.29 18.78
C GLU A 9 -2.57 15.16 18.85
N LYS A 10 -3.25 15.48 17.73
CA LYS A 10 -4.70 15.34 17.64
C LYS A 10 -5.02 13.86 17.81
N GLN A 11 -5.45 13.48 19.01
CA GLN A 11 -5.94 12.16 19.34
C GLN A 11 -7.00 11.77 18.31
N ILE A 12 -6.71 10.74 17.52
CA ILE A 12 -7.68 10.16 16.59
C ILE A 12 -8.88 9.76 17.45
N LYS A 13 -10.05 10.35 17.20
CA LYS A 13 -11.28 9.94 17.89
C LYS A 13 -11.54 8.49 17.50
N ARG A 14 -11.17 7.55 18.38
CA ARG A 14 -11.44 6.12 18.20
C ARG A 14 -12.93 5.97 17.96
N ARG A 15 -13.32 5.28 16.89
CA ARG A 15 -14.73 4.96 16.69
C ARG A 15 -15.12 3.91 17.72
N THR A 16 -16.38 3.94 18.14
CA THR A 16 -16.92 3.00 19.14
C THR A 16 -16.66 1.57 18.70
N TRP A 17 -17.03 1.20 17.48
CA TRP A 17 -16.79 -0.14 16.93
C TRP A 17 -16.38 -0.06 15.44
N MET A 18 -15.43 -0.90 15.04
CA MET A 18 -15.05 -1.11 13.64
C MET A 18 -14.61 -2.55 13.48
N MET A 19 -15.12 -3.25 12.47
CA MET A 19 -14.69 -4.61 12.15
C MET A 19 -13.30 -4.60 11.49
N PRO A 20 -12.47 -5.65 11.65
CA PRO A 20 -11.17 -5.75 10.98
C PRO A 20 -11.24 -5.52 9.46
N GLN A 21 -12.30 -5.99 8.81
CA GLN A 21 -12.53 -5.81 7.37
C GLN A 21 -12.80 -4.35 7.01
N GLU A 22 -13.49 -3.60 7.87
CA GLU A 22 -13.69 -2.16 7.67
C GLU A 22 -12.37 -1.39 7.83
N VAL A 23 -11.55 -1.78 8.83
CA VAL A 23 -10.19 -1.24 8.99
C VAL A 23 -9.35 -1.52 7.75
N GLU A 24 -9.43 -2.75 7.24
CA GLU A 24 -8.70 -3.18 6.06
C GLU A 24 -9.07 -2.33 4.84
N VAL A 25 -10.36 -2.23 4.53
CA VAL A 25 -10.85 -1.50 3.36
C VAL A 25 -10.59 0.00 3.47
N TRP A 26 -10.75 0.58 4.66
CA TRP A 26 -10.66 2.03 4.83
C TRP A 26 -9.25 2.55 5.05
N TYR A 27 -8.35 1.78 5.64
CA TYR A 27 -7.04 2.28 6.07
C TYR A 27 -5.88 1.45 5.51
N VAL A 28 -5.95 0.12 5.61
CA VAL A 28 -4.85 -0.77 5.21
C VAL A 28 -4.69 -0.82 3.69
N LEU A 29 -5.75 -1.08 2.93
CA LEU A 29 -5.71 -1.11 1.47
C LEU A 29 -5.21 0.22 0.87
N PRO A 30 -5.69 1.41 1.31
CA PRO A 30 -5.11 2.68 0.89
C PRO A 30 -3.64 2.85 1.25
N ALA A 31 -3.20 2.39 2.42
CA ALA A 31 -1.79 2.46 2.83
C ALA A 31 -0.90 1.58 1.96
N ILE A 32 -1.31 0.33 1.70
CA ILE A 32 -0.58 -0.61 0.80
C ILE A 32 -0.47 -0.02 -0.60
N ARG A 33 -1.58 0.44 -1.20
CA ARG A 33 -1.58 1.05 -2.55
C ARG A 33 -0.66 2.26 -2.64
N ARG A 34 -0.64 3.11 -1.60
CA ARG A 34 0.26 4.27 -1.55
C ARG A 34 1.73 3.85 -1.54
N GLU A 35 2.10 2.88 -0.70
CA GLU A 35 3.49 2.43 -0.62
C GLU A 35 3.92 1.67 -1.88
N LEU A 36 3.05 0.84 -2.48
CA LEU A 36 3.29 0.23 -3.79
C LEU A 36 3.57 1.29 -4.86
N ALA A 37 2.72 2.32 -4.95
CA ALA A 37 2.92 3.39 -5.93
C ALA A 37 4.27 4.12 -5.75
N LYS A 38 4.68 4.39 -4.51
CA LYS A 38 5.99 5.00 -4.22
C LYS A 38 7.14 4.10 -4.64
N VAL A 39 7.09 2.82 -4.29
CA VAL A 39 8.14 1.86 -4.65
C VAL A 39 8.22 1.70 -6.16
N MET A 40 7.11 1.40 -6.83
CA MET A 40 7.06 1.23 -8.28
C MET A 40 7.60 2.45 -9.03
N LYS A 41 7.36 3.67 -8.51
CA LYS A 41 7.87 4.90 -9.13
C LYS A 41 9.39 5.00 -9.17
N THR A 42 10.08 4.27 -8.31
CA THR A 42 11.56 4.20 -8.28
C THR A 42 12.14 3.11 -9.17
N LYS A 43 11.32 2.18 -9.66
CA LYS A 43 11.76 1.02 -10.44
C LYS A 43 11.98 1.38 -11.91
N VAL A 44 12.84 0.61 -12.56
CA VAL A 44 13.17 0.69 -13.98
C VAL A 44 13.02 -0.70 -14.62
N VAL A 45 12.68 -0.72 -15.90
CA VAL A 45 12.53 -1.92 -16.71
C VAL A 45 13.23 -1.74 -18.05
N SER A 46 13.89 -2.79 -18.52
CA SER A 46 14.54 -2.78 -19.82
C SER A 46 13.54 -3.12 -20.92
N ARG A 47 13.38 -2.25 -21.93
CA ARG A 47 12.46 -2.42 -23.07
C ARG A 47 13.20 -2.21 -24.39
N LYS A 48 12.69 -2.79 -25.48
CA LYS A 48 13.21 -2.50 -26.82
C LYS A 48 12.59 -1.21 -27.35
N ASN A 49 13.42 -0.32 -27.91
CA ASN A 49 12.96 0.84 -28.66
C ASN A 49 12.59 0.45 -30.11
N GLU A 50 12.20 1.43 -30.93
CA GLU A 50 11.83 1.23 -32.35
C GLU A 50 12.99 0.68 -33.20
N GLU A 51 14.23 0.92 -32.78
CA GLU A 51 15.46 0.46 -33.42
C GLU A 51 15.90 -0.94 -32.95
N GLY A 52 15.15 -1.53 -32.00
CA GLY A 52 15.39 -2.87 -31.45
C GLY A 52 16.41 -2.91 -30.31
N GLU A 53 16.92 -1.76 -29.86
CA GLU A 53 17.89 -1.64 -28.77
C GLU A 53 17.23 -1.73 -27.39
N THR A 54 17.88 -2.41 -26.45
CA THR A 54 17.42 -2.51 -25.06
C THR A 54 17.80 -1.24 -24.28
N VAL A 55 16.78 -0.52 -23.81
CA VAL A 55 16.91 0.73 -23.06
C VAL A 55 16.18 0.66 -21.73
N GLU A 56 16.68 1.38 -20.73
CA GLU A 56 16.05 1.45 -19.40
C GLU A 56 14.91 2.46 -19.37
N HIS A 57 13.72 2.01 -18.98
CA HIS A 57 12.52 2.82 -18.85
C HIS A 57 12.07 2.88 -17.39
N LYS A 58 11.83 4.10 -16.90
CA LYS A 58 11.15 4.30 -15.61
C LYS A 58 9.68 3.94 -15.75
N ILE A 59 9.12 3.32 -14.72
CA ILE A 59 7.68 3.09 -14.66
C ILE A 59 6.95 4.43 -14.57
N THR A 60 5.98 4.64 -15.46
CA THR A 60 5.15 5.84 -15.56
C THR A 60 3.98 5.80 -14.56
N GLN A 61 3.40 6.96 -14.26
CA GLN A 61 2.22 6.99 -13.38
C GLN A 61 1.02 6.29 -14.01
N LYS A 62 0.87 6.36 -15.33
CA LYS A 62 -0.15 5.66 -16.10
C LYS A 62 -0.06 4.14 -15.94
N GLU A 63 1.16 3.60 -16.01
CA GLU A 63 1.39 2.16 -15.81
C GLU A 63 1.12 1.74 -14.37
N ILE A 64 1.56 2.53 -13.38
CA ILE A 64 1.26 2.28 -11.96
C ILE A 64 -0.26 2.31 -11.72
N ALA A 65 -0.96 3.30 -12.27
CA ALA A 65 -2.41 3.43 -12.14
C ALA A 65 -3.13 2.20 -12.70
N ARG A 66 -2.70 1.75 -13.88
CA ARG A 66 -3.19 0.54 -14.55
C ARG A 66 -2.92 -0.72 -13.70
N MET A 67 -1.69 -0.93 -13.22
CA MET A 67 -1.34 -2.08 -12.36
C MET A 67 -2.10 -2.10 -11.04
N LEU A 68 -2.39 -0.94 -10.43
CA LEU A 68 -3.06 -0.82 -9.14
C LEU A 68 -4.59 -0.68 -9.25
N GLY A 69 -5.15 -0.66 -10.46
CA GLY A 69 -6.59 -0.50 -10.69
C GLY A 69 -7.15 0.81 -10.14
N VAL A 70 -6.39 1.91 -10.26
CA VAL A 70 -6.78 3.25 -9.80
C VAL A 70 -6.57 4.28 -10.90
N THR A 71 -7.00 5.52 -10.67
CA THR A 71 -6.81 6.62 -11.64
C THR A 71 -5.42 7.24 -11.50
N GLU A 72 -4.88 7.84 -12.58
CA GLU A 72 -3.61 8.57 -12.53
C GLU A 72 -3.60 9.69 -11.47
N PRO A 73 -4.69 10.48 -11.27
CA PRO A 73 -4.76 11.43 -10.17
C PRO A 73 -4.60 10.78 -8.79
N ALA A 74 -5.10 9.55 -8.58
CA ALA A 74 -4.89 8.84 -7.32
C ALA A 74 -3.39 8.54 -7.08
N ILE A 75 -2.67 8.13 -8.13
CA ILE A 75 -1.22 7.94 -8.06
C ILE A 75 -0.50 9.25 -7.76
N THR A 76 -0.87 10.34 -8.43
CA THR A 76 -0.34 11.67 -8.10
C THR A 76 -0.56 11.99 -6.62
N GLN A 77 -1.76 11.74 -6.07
CA GLN A 77 -2.04 11.97 -4.64
C GLN A 77 -1.15 11.13 -3.72
N TYR A 78 -0.90 9.86 -4.05
CA TYR A 78 -0.03 8.96 -3.29
C TYR A 78 1.44 9.43 -3.26
N LEU A 79 1.92 9.99 -4.36
CA LEU A 79 3.32 10.42 -4.53
C LEU A 79 3.62 11.80 -3.93
N LEU A 80 2.59 12.62 -3.69
CA LEU A 80 2.78 13.91 -3.02
C LEU A 80 3.42 13.72 -1.64
N LYS A 81 4.39 14.59 -1.30
CA LYS A 81 5.06 14.56 0.02
C LYS A 81 4.04 14.66 1.16
N LYS A 82 4.24 13.88 2.23
CA LYS A 82 3.38 13.85 3.41
C LYS A 82 3.42 15.20 4.14
N LYS A 83 2.48 16.10 3.82
CA LYS A 83 2.17 17.30 4.61
C LYS A 83 0.96 17.00 5.50
N GLY A 84 1.16 16.19 6.54
CA GLY A 84 0.10 15.73 7.44
C GLY A 84 -0.73 14.55 6.90
N GLN A 85 -1.87 14.29 7.54
CA GLN A 85 -2.83 13.24 7.17
C GLN A 85 -3.82 13.79 6.13
N ARG A 86 -3.68 13.38 4.87
CA ARG A 86 -4.54 13.85 3.75
C ARG A 86 -5.56 12.80 3.34
N SER A 87 -5.23 11.53 3.55
CA SER A 87 -6.07 10.37 3.26
C SER A 87 -6.15 9.44 4.47
N ARG A 88 -7.08 8.48 4.43
CA ARG A 88 -7.16 7.43 5.45
C ARG A 88 -5.90 6.57 5.51
N GLY A 89 -5.30 6.27 4.36
CA GLY A 89 -4.03 5.56 4.31
C GLY A 89 -2.91 6.29 5.08
N ASP A 90 -2.92 7.63 5.14
CA ASP A 90 -1.88 8.42 5.85
C ASP A 90 -1.91 8.31 7.37
N GLN A 91 -3.00 7.75 7.89
CA GLN A 91 -3.19 7.46 9.31
C GLN A 91 -2.50 6.16 9.72
N VAL A 92 -2.15 5.28 8.76
CA VAL A 92 -1.44 4.03 9.01
C VAL A 92 0.02 4.15 8.58
N ALA A 93 0.91 3.82 9.51
CA ALA A 93 2.34 3.63 9.25
C ALA A 93 2.62 2.12 9.13
N LEU A 94 3.10 1.68 7.97
CA LEU A 94 3.46 0.27 7.78
C LEU A 94 4.88 0.01 8.30
N PRO A 95 5.09 -1.02 9.13
CA PRO A 95 6.40 -1.31 9.68
C PRO A 95 7.35 -1.89 8.62
N ALA A 96 8.65 -1.83 8.87
CA ALA A 96 9.69 -2.20 7.91
C ALA A 96 9.55 -3.62 7.31
N PRO A 97 9.15 -4.67 8.06
CA PRO A 97 8.89 -5.99 7.48
C PRO A 97 7.82 -5.97 6.38
N ILE A 98 6.74 -5.20 6.58
CA ILE A 98 5.66 -5.07 5.58
C ILE A 98 6.14 -4.30 4.36
N LEU A 99 6.97 -3.27 4.54
CA LEU A 99 7.56 -2.52 3.42
C LEU A 99 8.47 -3.39 2.55
N LYS A 100 9.20 -4.34 3.15
CA LYS A 100 10.00 -5.33 2.38
C LYS A 100 9.11 -6.24 1.54
N GLU A 101 7.97 -6.66 2.08
CA GLU A 101 7.01 -7.47 1.32
C GLU A 101 6.32 -6.68 0.20
N ILE A 102 6.05 -5.40 0.43
CA ILE A 102 5.55 -4.47 -0.61
C ILE A 102 6.57 -4.32 -1.75
N ASP A 103 7.86 -4.21 -1.44
CA ASP A 103 8.90 -4.10 -2.46
C ASP A 103 9.00 -5.35 -3.34
N LYS A 104 8.98 -6.54 -2.71
CA LYS A 104 8.94 -7.82 -3.44
C LYS A 104 7.70 -7.93 -4.33
N SER A 105 6.52 -7.57 -3.79
CA SER A 105 5.28 -7.60 -4.56
C SER A 105 5.28 -6.60 -5.71
N ALA A 106 5.89 -5.43 -5.56
CA ALA A 106 6.06 -4.48 -6.65
C ALA A 106 6.88 -5.07 -7.80
N ASP A 107 7.97 -5.77 -7.51
CA ASP A 107 8.80 -6.42 -8.53
C ASP A 107 8.02 -7.54 -9.27
N ILE A 108 7.25 -8.36 -8.54
CA ILE A 108 6.40 -9.39 -9.12
C ILE A 108 5.35 -8.78 -10.05
N MET A 109 4.62 -7.76 -9.57
CA MET A 109 3.58 -7.10 -10.35
C MET A 109 4.12 -6.42 -11.61
N ILE A 110 5.29 -5.78 -11.53
CA ILE A 110 5.95 -5.16 -12.69
C ILE A 110 6.36 -6.24 -13.70
N ALA A 111 6.92 -7.36 -13.25
CA ALA A 111 7.32 -8.45 -14.13
C ALA A 111 6.12 -9.09 -14.85
N GLU A 112 5.00 -9.30 -14.14
CA GLU A 112 3.77 -9.80 -14.75
C GLU A 112 3.15 -8.77 -15.70
N TYR A 113 3.19 -7.47 -15.35
CA TYR A 113 2.74 -6.39 -16.23
C TYR A 113 3.54 -6.31 -17.53
N GLU A 114 4.87 -6.44 -17.49
CA GLU A 114 5.69 -6.43 -18.71
C GLU A 114 5.39 -7.65 -19.61
N LYS A 115 5.16 -8.83 -19.02
CA LYS A 115 4.74 -10.01 -19.78
C LYS A 115 3.39 -9.79 -20.46
N ALA A 116 2.40 -9.31 -19.71
CA ALA A 116 1.08 -8.99 -20.25
C ALA A 116 1.15 -7.94 -21.36
N ARG A 117 2.02 -6.92 -21.21
CA ARG A 117 2.25 -5.89 -22.23
C ARG A 117 2.81 -6.46 -23.53
N ILE A 118 3.68 -7.47 -23.47
CA ILE A 118 4.27 -8.13 -24.65
C ILE A 118 3.26 -9.06 -25.32
N ASN A 119 2.47 -9.77 -24.53
CA ASN A 119 1.49 -10.75 -25.02
C ASN A 119 0.12 -10.12 -25.38
N GLU A 120 -0.02 -8.80 -25.24
CA GLU A 120 -1.29 -8.07 -25.45
C GLU A 120 -2.43 -8.60 -24.56
N GLU A 121 -2.11 -9.04 -23.34
CA GLU A 121 -3.09 -9.51 -22.36
C GLU A 121 -3.78 -8.33 -21.66
N GLU A 122 -5.11 -8.36 -21.61
CA GLU A 122 -5.90 -7.29 -20.97
C GLU A 122 -6.08 -7.49 -19.47
N ASP A 123 -6.13 -8.73 -18.97
CA ASP A 123 -6.36 -9.02 -17.56
C ASP A 123 -5.06 -9.07 -16.76
N ILE A 124 -4.72 -7.93 -16.17
CA ILE A 124 -3.56 -7.75 -15.29
C ILE A 124 -3.95 -7.70 -13.80
N PHE A 125 -5.24 -7.76 -13.48
CA PHE A 125 -5.74 -7.50 -12.12
C PHE A 125 -5.62 -8.72 -11.20
N VAL A 126 -5.51 -9.92 -11.76
CA VAL A 126 -5.23 -11.15 -11.01
C VAL A 126 -3.92 -11.03 -10.23
N SER A 127 -2.87 -10.48 -10.88
CA SER A 127 -1.56 -10.22 -10.27
C SER A 127 -1.68 -9.34 -9.03
N MET A 128 -2.27 -8.16 -9.22
CA MET A 128 -2.51 -7.19 -8.16
C MET A 128 -3.31 -7.81 -7.01
N THR A 129 -4.39 -8.52 -7.33
CA THR A 129 -5.27 -9.14 -6.32
C THR A 129 -4.49 -10.16 -5.50
N ARG A 130 -3.70 -11.02 -6.15
CA ARG A 130 -2.88 -12.03 -5.48
C ARG A 130 -1.86 -11.39 -4.54
N GLU A 131 -1.12 -10.39 -5.02
CA GLU A 131 -0.04 -9.77 -4.26
C GLU A 131 -0.54 -8.92 -3.09
N ILE A 132 -1.63 -8.16 -3.26
CA ILE A 132 -2.24 -7.42 -2.16
C ILE A 132 -2.75 -8.38 -1.08
N ASN A 133 -3.42 -9.48 -1.46
CA ASN A 133 -3.88 -10.48 -0.48
C ASN A 133 -2.71 -11.18 0.22
N ARG A 134 -1.61 -11.44 -0.48
CA ARG A 134 -0.38 -11.99 0.10
C ARG A 134 0.17 -11.06 1.19
N ILE A 135 0.26 -9.76 0.91
CA ILE A 135 0.70 -8.74 1.89
C ILE A 135 -0.24 -8.70 3.10
N ILE A 136 -1.56 -8.70 2.87
CA ILE A 136 -2.55 -8.63 3.96
C ILE A 136 -2.47 -9.87 4.85
N ARG A 137 -2.31 -11.07 4.27
CA ARG A 137 -2.09 -12.29 5.05
C ARG A 137 -0.83 -12.18 5.90
N PHE A 138 0.27 -11.74 5.32
CA PHE A 138 1.51 -11.52 6.06
C PHE A 138 1.33 -10.49 7.20
N MET A 139 0.59 -9.41 6.97
CA MET A 139 0.26 -8.44 8.04
C MET A 139 -0.56 -9.06 9.19
N ARG A 140 -1.40 -10.06 8.90
CA ARG A 140 -2.17 -10.80 9.93
C ARG A 140 -1.27 -11.76 10.70
N ASP A 141 -0.43 -12.51 10.00
CA ASP A 141 0.50 -13.46 10.62
C ASP A 141 1.51 -12.77 11.55
N GLU A 142 1.94 -11.55 11.21
CA GLU A 142 2.84 -10.72 12.00
C GLU A 142 2.12 -9.88 13.09
N GLY A 143 0.80 -10.00 13.25
CA GLY A 143 0.03 -9.24 14.24
C GLY A 143 -0.20 -7.76 13.93
N VAL A 144 0.39 -7.24 12.84
CA VAL A 144 0.27 -5.83 12.42
C VAL A 144 -1.19 -5.42 12.19
N MET A 145 -2.03 -6.32 11.67
CA MET A 145 -3.46 -6.03 11.50
C MET A 145 -4.17 -5.78 12.86
N CYS A 146 -3.81 -6.54 13.90
CA CYS A 146 -4.36 -6.35 15.25
C CYS A 146 -3.97 -4.98 15.81
N ASP A 147 -2.70 -4.61 15.65
CA ASP A 147 -2.19 -3.33 16.15
C ASP A 147 -2.93 -2.16 15.51
N ILE A 148 -3.08 -2.19 14.18
CA ILE A 148 -3.85 -1.17 13.45
C ILE A 148 -5.32 -1.20 13.89
N HIS A 149 -5.94 -2.37 14.06
CA HIS A 149 -7.33 -2.46 14.48
C HIS A 149 -7.57 -1.83 15.87
N ARG A 150 -6.68 -2.06 16.84
CA ARG A 150 -6.72 -1.46 18.18
C ARG A 150 -6.55 0.07 18.16
N GLU A 151 -5.84 0.61 17.18
CA GLU A 151 -5.76 2.07 17.01
C GLU A 151 -7.11 2.71 16.64
N PHE A 152 -7.92 2.01 15.84
CA PHE A 152 -9.17 2.54 15.29
C PHE A 152 -10.44 2.10 16.02
N CYS A 153 -10.40 0.98 16.76
CA CYS A 153 -11.52 0.41 17.50
C CYS A 153 -11.29 0.54 19.01
N ALA A 154 -12.13 1.32 19.71
CA ALA A 154 -12.00 1.54 21.15
C ALA A 154 -12.31 0.29 22.00
N HIS A 155 -13.08 -0.66 21.46
CA HIS A 155 -13.54 -1.86 22.16
C HIS A 155 -12.76 -3.13 21.79
N ALA A 156 -11.72 -3.04 20.97
CA ALA A 156 -10.83 -4.17 20.72
C ALA A 156 -9.97 -4.40 21.95
N ASP A 157 -10.19 -5.51 22.65
CA ASP A 157 -9.38 -5.91 23.80
C ASP A 157 -7.99 -6.42 23.37
N ASP A 158 -7.02 -6.40 24.29
CA ASP A 158 -5.64 -6.82 23.99
C ASP A 158 -5.54 -8.33 23.74
N SER A 159 -6.44 -9.13 24.31
CA SER A 159 -6.52 -10.58 24.14
C SER A 159 -7.22 -11.04 22.85
N CYS A 160 -7.78 -10.11 22.08
CA CYS A 160 -8.56 -10.40 20.89
C CYS A 160 -7.67 -10.96 19.77
N ASP A 161 -8.10 -12.07 19.17
CA ASP A 161 -7.43 -12.78 18.09
C ASP A 161 -8.21 -12.75 16.77
N ALA A 162 -9.31 -11.98 16.68
CA ALA A 162 -10.22 -11.96 15.54
C ALA A 162 -9.58 -11.54 14.20
N CYS A 163 -8.40 -10.90 14.24
CA CYS A 163 -7.67 -10.53 13.02
C CYS A 163 -6.68 -11.62 12.55
N ASN A 164 -6.39 -12.62 13.39
CA ASN A 164 -5.41 -13.66 13.12
C ASN A 164 -5.92 -14.63 12.05
N THR A 165 -4.97 -15.25 11.35
CA THR A 165 -5.18 -16.25 10.29
C THR A 165 -4.89 -17.68 10.74
N ARG A 166 -4.61 -17.88 12.03
CA ARG A 166 -4.34 -19.19 12.66
C ARG A 166 -5.62 -19.86 13.13
#